data_AF-A0A847WTD9-F1
#
_entry.id   AF-A0A847WTD9-F1
#
_cell.length_a   1.000
_cell.length_b   1.000
_cell.length_c   1.000
_cell.angle_alpha   90.00
_cell.angle_beta   90.00
_cell.angle_gamma   90.00
#
_symmetry.space_group_name_H-M   'P 1'
#
loop_
_entity.id
_entity.type
_entity.pdbx_description
1 polymer ?
#
loop_
_entity_poly.entity_id
_entity_poly.type
_entity_poly.pdbx_seq_one_letter_code
_entity_poly.pdbx_strand_id
1 'polypeptide(L)'
;MARQRIIPVRREYNRWVADQTLEDYALRFTAKSARRFSSARISHTAIGAISFLALEAIGGSITLSFGTTNALVAILVASIAILLIGVPIARYATRHGVDVDLLTRGAGFGYIGS
;
A
#
# COMPACT_ATOMS: atom_id res chain seq x y z
N MET A 1 -36.81 -35.14 -8.31
CA MET A 1 -36.26 -33.84 -7.90
C MET A 1 -35.64 -34.01 -6.51
N ALA A 2 -34.31 -34.11 -6.42
CA ALA A 2 -33.61 -34.32 -5.15
C ALA A 2 -33.46 -32.98 -4.40
N ARG A 3 -34.08 -32.88 -3.22
CA ARG A 3 -33.98 -31.71 -2.35
C ARG A 3 -32.58 -31.67 -1.73
N GLN A 4 -31.67 -30.92 -2.33
CA GLN A 4 -30.33 -30.70 -1.77
C GLN A 4 -30.45 -29.96 -0.43
N ARG A 5 -30.02 -30.64 0.64
CA ARG A 5 -30.01 -30.11 2.01
C ARG A 5 -28.85 -29.12 2.12
N ILE A 6 -29.17 -27.83 2.16
CA ILE A 6 -28.19 -26.76 2.28
C ILE A 6 -27.56 -26.83 3.67
N ILE A 7 -26.30 -27.26 3.73
CA ILE A 7 -25.50 -27.35 4.95
C ILE A 7 -25.23 -25.92 5.46
N PRO A 8 -25.46 -25.60 6.74
CA PRO A 8 -25.40 -24.23 7.27
C PRO A 8 -24.04 -23.53 7.07
N VAL A 9 -22.94 -24.29 7.06
CA VAL A 9 -21.58 -23.78 6.74
C VAL A 9 -21.53 -23.04 5.40
N ARG A 10 -22.23 -23.52 4.36
CA ARG A 10 -22.26 -22.86 3.05
C ARG A 10 -23.08 -21.56 3.08
N ARG A 11 -24.04 -21.43 4.00
CA ARG A 11 -24.86 -20.21 4.15
C ARG A 11 -24.11 -19.10 4.87
N GLU A 12 -23.26 -19.42 5.84
CA GLU A 12 -22.37 -18.41 6.44
C GLU A 12 -21.30 -17.95 5.45
N TYR A 13 -20.66 -18.87 4.74
CA TYR A 13 -19.68 -18.49 3.72
C TYR A 13 -20.30 -17.66 2.58
N ASN A 14 -21.48 -18.04 2.08
CA ASN A 14 -22.18 -17.25 1.08
C ASN A 14 -22.77 -15.94 1.64
N ARG A 15 -23.08 -15.84 2.94
CA ARG A 15 -23.47 -14.56 3.55
C ARG A 15 -22.26 -13.64 3.70
N TRP A 16 -21.09 -14.16 4.08
CA TRP A 16 -19.84 -13.40 4.10
C TRP A 16 -19.39 -12.95 2.71
N VAL A 17 -19.59 -13.79 1.68
CA VAL A 17 -19.31 -13.43 0.27
C VAL A 17 -20.39 -12.51 -0.33
N ALA A 18 -21.63 -12.59 0.16
CA ALA A 18 -22.76 -11.76 -0.31
C ALA A 18 -22.99 -10.48 0.50
N ASP A 19 -22.29 -10.27 1.61
CA ASP A 19 -22.22 -8.97 2.32
C ASP A 19 -21.28 -8.01 1.56
N GLN A 20 -21.53 -7.88 0.25
CA GLN A 20 -20.96 -6.83 -0.62
C GLN A 20 -21.62 -5.47 -0.35
N THR A 21 -22.20 -5.29 0.83
CA THR A 21 -22.94 -4.11 1.29
C THR A 21 -22.10 -3.17 2.17
N LEU A 22 -20.79 -3.40 2.26
CA LEU A 22 -19.83 -2.31 2.37
C LEU A 22 -19.31 -2.06 0.95
N GLU A 23 -19.95 -1.16 0.21
CA GLU A 23 -19.36 -0.59 -1.00
C GLU A 23 -18.04 0.07 -0.60
N ASP A 24 -16.97 -0.69 -0.69
CA ASP A 24 -15.64 -0.27 -0.29
C ASP A 24 -15.11 0.66 -1.37
N TYR A 25 -15.45 1.94 -1.27
CA TYR A 25 -15.00 2.99 -2.19
C TYR A 25 -13.46 3.11 -2.23
N ALA A 26 -12.74 2.50 -1.28
CA ALA A 26 -11.29 2.36 -1.28
C ALA A 26 -10.78 1.36 -2.34
N LEU A 27 -11.62 0.41 -2.79
CA LEU A 27 -11.25 -0.64 -3.74
C LEU A 27 -11.64 -0.34 -5.19
N ARG A 28 -12.14 0.87 -5.49
CA ARG A 28 -12.38 1.33 -6.87
C ARG A 28 -11.15 2.05 -7.41
N PHE A 29 -10.92 1.85 -8.71
CA PHE A 29 -10.02 2.68 -9.52
C PHE A 29 -10.25 4.17 -9.19
N THR A 30 -9.18 4.90 -8.87
CA THR A 30 -9.29 6.32 -8.56
C THR A 30 -9.74 7.06 -9.83
N ALA A 31 -11.00 7.52 -9.85
CA ALA A 31 -11.57 8.22 -11.00
C ALA A 31 -10.68 9.41 -11.40
N LYS A 32 -10.42 9.58 -12.70
CA LYS A 32 -9.54 10.67 -13.21
C LYS A 32 -10.00 12.07 -12.75
N SER A 33 -11.31 12.25 -12.52
CA SER A 33 -11.92 13.50 -11.99
C SER A 33 -11.50 13.83 -10.55
N ALA A 34 -11.04 12.85 -9.77
CA ALA A 34 -10.54 13.03 -8.41
C ALA A 34 -9.05 13.44 -8.35
N ARG A 35 -8.31 13.36 -9.47
CA ARG A 35 -6.91 13.81 -9.56
C ARG A 35 -6.79 15.33 -9.68
N ARG A 36 -7.18 16.03 -8.61
CA ARG A 36 -7.23 17.50 -8.56
C ARG A 36 -6.02 18.14 -7.91
N PHE A 37 -5.18 17.35 -7.24
CA PHE A 37 -4.03 17.85 -6.50
C PHE A 37 -2.79 17.91 -7.40
N SER A 38 -2.07 19.04 -7.33
CA SER A 38 -0.76 19.21 -7.96
C SER A 38 0.26 18.24 -7.34
N SER A 39 1.24 17.80 -8.14
CA SER A 39 2.35 16.96 -7.70
C SER A 39 3.06 17.54 -6.48
N ALA A 40 3.22 18.86 -6.40
CA ALA A 40 3.84 19.53 -5.27
C ALA A 40 3.07 19.29 -3.95
N ARG A 41 1.72 19.39 -3.96
CA ARG A 41 0.93 19.15 -2.74
C ARG A 41 1.02 17.69 -2.30
N ILE A 42 0.98 16.76 -3.26
CA ILE A 42 1.12 15.33 -2.99
C ILE A 42 2.48 15.05 -2.33
N SER A 43 3.56 15.63 -2.87
CA SER A 43 4.90 15.51 -2.29
C SER A 43 4.98 16.08 -0.87
N HIS A 44 4.40 17.25 -0.61
CA HIS A 44 4.39 17.83 0.74
C HIS A 44 3.60 16.98 1.74
N THR A 45 2.47 16.40 1.34
CA THR A 45 1.73 15.46 2.19
C THR A 45 2.54 14.21 2.47
N ALA A 46 3.24 13.66 1.47
CA ALA A 46 4.12 12.51 1.66
C ALA A 46 5.27 12.82 2.64
N ILE A 47 5.90 14.00 2.53
CA ILE A 47 6.93 14.48 3.48
C ILE A 47 6.35 14.60 4.89
N GLY A 48 5.13 15.11 5.03
CA GLY A 48 4.43 15.17 6.31
C GLY A 48 4.21 13.79 6.93
N ALA A 49 3.79 12.80 6.13
CA ALA A 49 3.54 11.44 6.60
C ALA A 49 4.79 10.72 7.11
N ILE A 50 5.97 11.01 6.55
CA ILE A 50 7.24 10.41 6.96
C ILE A 50 7.95 11.20 8.08
N SER A 51 7.39 12.33 8.52
CA SER A 51 7.97 13.18 9.58
C SER A 51 7.64 12.64 10.99
N PHE A 52 8.26 11.52 11.38
CA PHE A 52 8.08 10.94 12.71
C PHE A 52 9.42 10.68 13.43
N LEU A 53 9.43 10.86 14.76
CA LEU A 53 10.65 10.82 15.59
C LEU A 53 11.40 9.48 15.57
N ALA A 54 10.71 8.37 15.27
CA ALA A 54 11.39 7.08 15.23
C ALA A 54 12.41 6.97 14.07
N LEU A 55 12.23 7.66 12.93
CA LEU A 55 13.28 7.69 11.89
C LEU A 55 14.55 8.37 12.39
N GLU A 56 14.40 9.45 13.15
CA GLU A 56 15.53 10.19 13.72
C GLU A 56 16.25 9.37 14.80
N ALA A 57 15.50 8.65 15.64
CA ALA A 57 16.08 7.72 16.60
C ALA A 57 16.84 6.57 15.94
N ILE A 58 16.29 5.97 14.87
CA ILE A 58 16.95 4.90 14.11
C ILE A 58 18.20 5.45 13.42
N GLY A 59 18.11 6.62 12.76
CA GLY A 59 19.25 7.26 12.12
C GLY A 59 20.37 7.62 13.10
N GLY A 60 20.01 8.14 14.27
CA GLY A 60 20.94 8.43 15.36
C GLY A 60 21.61 7.16 15.89
N SER A 61 20.85 6.09 16.11
CA SER A 61 21.39 4.79 16.56
C SER A 61 22.40 4.20 15.57
N ILE A 62 22.10 4.24 14.27
CA ILE A 62 23.02 3.78 13.22
C ILE A 62 24.29 4.64 13.21
N THR A 63 24.15 5.96 13.36
CA THR A 63 25.28 6.89 13.39
C THR A 63 26.19 6.63 14.59
N LEU A 64 25.63 6.40 15.77
CA LEU A 64 26.38 6.08 16.99
C LEU A 64 27.07 4.72 16.91
N SER A 65 26.44 3.73 16.28
CA SER A 65 26.95 2.36 16.24
C SER A 65 28.01 2.13 15.16
N PHE A 66 27.85 2.76 13.99
CA PHE A 66 28.69 2.48 12.79
C PHE A 66 29.52 3.69 12.34
N GLY A 67 29.35 4.85 12.98
CA GLY A 67 29.99 6.11 12.62
C GLY A 67 29.30 6.84 11.46
N THR A 68 29.50 8.16 11.40
CA THR A 68 28.81 9.06 10.47
C THR A 68 29.04 8.70 9.00
N THR A 69 30.26 8.38 8.61
CA THR A 69 30.58 8.08 7.20
C THR A 69 29.83 6.83 6.70
N ASN A 70 29.82 5.75 7.50
CA ASN A 70 29.12 4.52 7.14
C ASN A 70 27.61 4.72 7.18
N ALA A 71 27.09 5.46 8.17
CA ALA A 71 25.68 5.78 8.27
C ALA A 71 25.19 6.57 7.04
N LEU A 72 25.94 7.59 6.60
CA LEU A 72 25.62 8.36 5.40
C LEU A 72 25.57 7.50 4.14
N VAL A 73 26.57 6.64 3.95
CA VAL A 73 26.61 5.73 2.80
C VAL A 73 25.45 4.75 2.84
N ALA A 74 25.15 4.16 4.01
CA ALA A 74 24.02 3.25 4.18
C ALA A 74 22.68 3.91 3.88
N ILE A 75 22.45 5.13 4.40
CA ILE A 75 21.24 5.91 4.14
C ILE A 75 21.10 6.22 2.64
N LEU A 76 22.20 6.60 1.98
CA LEU A 76 22.19 6.91 0.55
C LEU A 76 21.83 5.68 -0.29
N VAL A 77 22.49 4.54 -0.01
CA VAL A 77 22.23 3.27 -0.71
C VAL A 77 20.80 2.80 -0.48
N ALA A 78 20.30 2.86 0.76
CA ALA A 78 18.92 2.51 1.07
C ALA A 78 17.92 3.43 0.35
N SER A 79 18.18 4.74 0.31
CA SER A 79 17.34 5.71 -0.41
C SER A 79 17.28 5.39 -1.91
N ILE A 80 18.42 5.06 -2.53
CA ILE A 80 18.48 4.65 -3.93
C ILE A 80 17.67 3.37 -4.15
N ALA A 81 17.83 2.35 -3.28
CA ALA A 81 17.09 1.10 -3.39
C ALA A 81 15.57 1.33 -3.30
N ILE A 82 15.12 2.15 -2.34
CA ILE A 82 13.71 2.53 -2.18
C ILE A 82 13.19 3.25 -3.43
N LEU A 83 13.96 4.16 -4.03
CA LEU A 83 13.55 4.83 -5.27
C LEU A 83 13.48 3.87 -6.45
N LEU A 84 14.46 2.98 -6.60
CA LEU A 84 14.49 1.99 -7.70
C LEU A 84 13.28 1.04 -7.64
N ILE A 85 12.82 0.68 -6.45
CA ILE A 85 11.66 -0.19 -6.24
C ILE A 85 10.35 0.62 -6.26
N GLY A 86 10.33 1.79 -5.62
CA GLY A 86 9.14 2.62 -5.46
C GLY A 86 8.70 3.32 -6.74
N VAL A 87 9.63 3.79 -7.58
CA VAL A 87 9.33 4.46 -8.86
C VAL A 87 8.54 3.58 -9.82
N PRO A 88 8.90 2.30 -10.10
CA PRO A 88 8.10 1.46 -11.00
C PRO A 88 6.72 1.15 -10.42
N ILE A 89 6.60 0.91 -9.10
CA ILE A 89 5.31 0.69 -8.42
C ILE A 89 4.43 1.93 -8.56
N ALA A 90 4.95 3.11 -8.22
CA ALA A 90 4.23 4.37 -8.32
C ALA A 90 3.84 4.70 -9.77
N ARG A 91 4.71 4.41 -10.76
CA ARG A 91 4.37 4.56 -12.18
C ARG A 91 3.25 3.63 -12.61
N TYR A 92 3.25 2.38 -12.14
CA TYR A 92 2.19 1.43 -12.48
C TYR A 92 0.86 1.82 -11.83
N ALA A 93 0.87 2.18 -10.55
CA ALA A 93 -0.28 2.67 -9.79
C ALA A 93 -0.88 3.95 -10.42
N THR A 94 -0.05 4.92 -10.79
CA THR A 94 -0.51 6.17 -11.42
C THR A 94 -1.02 5.99 -12.85
N ARG A 95 -0.46 5.06 -13.65
CA ARG A 95 -0.96 4.76 -15.00
C ARG A 95 -2.29 4.00 -14.97
N HIS A 96 -2.39 3.00 -14.10
CA HIS A 96 -3.57 2.15 -13.99
C HIS A 96 -4.57 2.63 -12.94
N GLY A 97 -4.36 3.77 -12.28
CA GLY A 97 -5.29 4.35 -11.32
C GLY A 97 -5.70 3.42 -10.17
N VAL A 98 -4.80 2.51 -9.79
CA VAL A 98 -5.03 1.48 -8.78
C VAL A 98 -4.20 1.77 -7.54
N ASP A 99 -4.78 1.50 -6.38
CA ASP A 99 -4.08 1.57 -5.10
C ASP A 99 -3.13 0.38 -4.90
N VAL A 100 -2.23 0.48 -3.93
CA VAL A 100 -1.26 -0.57 -3.61
C VAL A 100 -1.95 -1.89 -3.21
N ASP A 101 -3.10 -1.81 -2.55
CA ASP A 101 -3.90 -2.97 -2.15
C ASP A 101 -4.50 -3.70 -3.36
N LEU A 102 -4.82 -2.96 -4.43
CA LEU A 102 -5.28 -3.56 -5.69
C LEU A 102 -4.12 -4.19 -6.48
N LEU A 103 -2.91 -3.64 -6.35
CA LEU A 103 -1.69 -4.20 -6.91
C LEU A 103 -1.33 -5.54 -6.25
N THR A 104 -1.42 -5.65 -4.92
CA THR A 104 -1.15 -6.90 -4.19
C THR A 104 -2.21 -7.97 -4.45
N ARG A 105 -3.48 -7.56 -4.63
CA ARG A 105 -4.56 -8.44 -5.13
C ARG A 105 -4.28 -9.03 -6.50
N GLY A 106 -3.82 -8.19 -7.44
CA GLY A 106 -3.43 -8.61 -8.78
C GLY A 106 -2.17 -9.49 -8.79
N ALA A 107 -1.32 -9.40 -7.76
CA ALA A 107 -0.09 -10.18 -7.60
C ALA A 107 -0.31 -11.56 -6.97
N GLY A 108 -1.54 -11.93 -6.61
CA GLY A 108 -1.89 -13.30 -6.16
C GLY A 108 -2.18 -13.47 -4.67
N PHE A 109 -2.19 -12.39 -3.87
CA PHE A 109 -2.53 -12.46 -2.44
C PHE A 109 -4.04 -12.56 -2.13
N GLY A 110 -4.90 -12.36 -3.13
CA GLY A 110 -6.36 -12.45 -2.98
C GLY A 110 -6.97 -11.32 -2.13
N TYR A 111 -8.27 -11.39 -1.85
CA TYR A 111 -9.04 -10.33 -1.18
C TYR A 111 -8.76 -10.21 0.33
N ILE A 112 -8.17 -11.24 0.94
CA ILE A 112 -7.95 -11.39 2.39
C ILE A 112 -6.48 -11.12 2.77
N GLY A 113 -5.57 -11.21 1.80
CA GLY A 113 -4.12 -11.02 1.99
C GLY A 113 -3.56 -9.69 1.48
N SER A 114 -4.40 -8.82 0.88
CA SER A 114 -4.10 -7.40 0.64
C SER A 114 -4.68 -6.55 1.75
#